data_AF-A0A7Y6XIR1-F1
#
_entry.id   AF-A0A7Y6XIR1-F1
#
_cell.length_a   1.000
_cell.length_b   1.000
_cell.length_c   1.000
_cell.angle_alpha   90.00
_cell.angle_beta   90.00
_cell.angle_gamma   90.00
#
_symmetry.space_group_name_H-M   'P 1'
#
loop_
_entity.id
_entity.type
_entity.pdbx_description
1 polymer ?
#
loop_
_entity_poly.entity_id
_entity_poly.type
_entity_poly.pdbx_seq_one_letter_code
_entity_poly.pdbx_strand_id
1 'polypeptide(L)'
;MATDTPPTIPHELRKEIADALLHLRPEHERRREYVLELLATVLLALATVGSAWTAYQSTRWSGEQSFQYSKANALRAESVRASTEMALLVEIDTSVFKSWADAWNDNDTRRTEFFERRFREEFRPAFEAWRAESTRPDEAPEGTPFTRPEYHPAPGTRSKELAEQATRFFESGRQSTQNGDNFTFCVVLFASVLFFAGVSTKLLHPSLNISLLALATVMMVVATLYMFSLPQNIGFRIQ
;
A
#
# COMPACT_ATOMS: atom_id res chain seq x y z
N MET A 1 74.54 23.92 25.84
CA MET A 1 73.07 23.96 25.90
C MET A 1 72.60 22.51 26.00
N ALA A 2 72.59 21.96 27.22
CA ALA A 2 72.26 20.56 27.45
C ALA A 2 70.74 20.43 27.48
N THR A 3 70.19 19.68 26.53
CA THR A 3 68.78 19.31 26.47
C THR A 3 68.49 18.32 27.59
N ASP A 4 67.87 18.80 28.67
CA ASP A 4 67.40 17.97 29.77
C ASP A 4 66.20 17.15 29.26
N THR A 5 66.47 15.93 28.79
CA THR A 5 65.41 15.00 28.42
C THR A 5 64.69 14.56 29.69
N PRO A 6 63.36 14.78 29.80
CA PRO A 6 62.63 14.46 31.01
C PRO A 6 62.74 12.96 31.35
N PRO A 7 62.76 12.60 32.65
CA PRO A 7 62.96 11.23 33.08
C PRO A 7 61.88 10.30 32.52
N THR A 8 62.30 9.23 31.84
CA THR A 8 61.43 8.18 31.32
C THR A 8 60.93 7.32 32.48
N ILE A 9 59.66 7.52 32.85
CA ILE A 9 59.00 6.70 33.89
C ILE A 9 59.05 5.22 33.47
N PRO A 10 59.55 4.31 34.32
CA PRO A 10 59.58 2.86 34.06
C PRO A 10 58.19 2.31 33.73
N HIS A 11 58.11 1.36 32.79
CA HIS A 11 56.83 0.78 32.35
C HIS A 11 56.06 0.11 33.51
N GLU A 12 56.76 -0.53 34.44
CA GLU A 12 56.16 -1.15 35.63
C GLU A 12 55.49 -0.12 36.54
N LEU A 13 56.16 1.02 36.78
CA LEU A 13 55.62 2.09 37.61
C LEU A 13 54.40 2.76 36.96
N ARG A 14 54.36 2.88 35.63
CA ARG A 14 53.15 3.32 34.91
C ARG A 14 51.98 2.36 35.10
N LYS A 15 52.22 1.05 35.09
CA LYS A 15 51.18 0.04 35.32
C LYS A 15 50.67 0.08 36.76
N GLU A 16 51.57 0.11 37.74
CA GLU A 16 51.19 0.20 39.17
C GLU A 16 50.36 1.45 39.47
N ILE A 17 50.74 2.61 38.93
CA ILE A 17 49.99 3.85 39.12
C ILE A 17 48.61 3.75 38.43
N ALA A 18 48.54 3.16 37.23
CA ALA A 18 47.27 2.95 36.55
C ALA A 18 46.33 2.01 37.32
N ASP A 19 46.85 0.90 37.86
CA ASP A 19 46.08 -0.02 38.70
C ASP A 19 45.64 0.63 40.02
N ALA A 20 46.54 1.36 40.68
CA ALA A 20 46.21 2.09 41.90
C ALA A 20 45.12 3.16 41.67
N LEU A 21 45.19 3.90 40.55
CA LEU A 21 44.17 4.86 40.14
C LEU A 21 42.84 4.18 39.77
N LEU A 22 42.87 3.01 39.15
CA LEU A 22 41.69 2.17 38.90
C LEU A 22 41.03 1.70 40.20
N HIS A 23 41.82 1.36 41.22
CA HIS A 23 41.32 0.98 42.54
C HIS A 23 40.78 2.18 43.35
N LEU A 24 41.32 3.38 43.15
CA LEU A 24 40.84 4.64 43.75
C LEU A 24 39.52 5.14 43.17
N ARG A 25 39.07 4.58 42.04
CA ARG A 25 37.77 4.93 41.46
C ARG A 25 36.65 4.44 42.39
N PRO A 26 35.79 5.33 42.89
CA PRO A 26 34.89 4.98 43.97
C PRO A 26 33.80 4.01 43.47
N GLU A 27 33.39 3.05 44.31
CA GLU A 27 32.53 1.92 43.91
C GLU A 27 31.23 2.31 43.19
N HIS A 28 30.70 3.49 43.51
CA HIS A 28 29.49 4.03 42.89
C HIS A 28 29.64 4.33 41.40
N GLU A 29 30.83 4.70 40.92
CA GLU A 29 31.10 4.90 39.48
C GLU A 29 31.11 3.58 38.72
N ARG A 30 31.77 2.55 39.27
CA ARG A 30 31.78 1.18 38.70
C ARG A 30 30.38 0.57 38.63
N ARG A 31 29.57 0.73 39.68
CA ARG A 31 28.18 0.24 39.69
C ARG A 31 27.32 0.97 38.65
N ARG A 32 27.52 2.28 38.47
CA ARG A 32 26.81 3.07 37.46
C ARG A 32 27.14 2.61 36.04
N GLU A 33 28.43 2.41 35.75
CA GLU A 33 28.87 1.92 34.44
C GLU A 33 28.26 0.55 34.11
N TYR A 34 28.29 -0.38 35.05
CA TYR A 34 27.67 -1.70 34.87
C TYR A 34 26.16 -1.62 34.58
N VAL A 35 25.42 -0.75 35.31
CA VAL A 35 23.99 -0.56 35.07
C VAL A 35 23.72 0.06 33.69
N LEU A 36 24.54 1.03 33.26
CA LEU A 36 24.41 1.65 31.94
C LEU A 36 24.71 0.64 30.81
N GLU A 37 25.73 -0.18 30.97
CA GLU A 37 26.06 -1.26 30.02
C GLU A 37 24.96 -2.30 29.92
N LEU A 38 24.40 -2.72 31.06
CA LEU A 38 23.27 -3.65 31.10
C LEU A 38 22.04 -3.05 30.39
N LEU A 39 21.69 -1.80 30.67
CA LEU A 39 20.57 -1.10 30.04
C LEU A 39 20.78 -0.97 28.52
N ALA A 40 21.98 -0.60 28.07
CA ALA A 40 22.32 -0.52 26.65
C ALA A 40 22.18 -1.89 25.97
N THR A 41 22.65 -2.96 26.62
CA THR A 41 22.56 -4.33 26.11
C THR A 41 21.10 -4.78 25.98
N VAL A 42 20.27 -4.50 27.00
CA VAL A 42 18.83 -4.81 26.95
C VAL A 42 18.12 -4.01 25.85
N LEU A 43 18.42 -2.71 25.70
CA LEU A 43 17.86 -1.88 24.64
C LEU A 43 18.25 -2.41 23.25
N LEU A 44 19.50 -2.80 23.04
CA LEU A 44 19.97 -3.39 21.79
C LEU A 44 19.21 -4.69 21.47
N ALA A 45 19.07 -5.58 22.46
CA ALA A 45 18.35 -6.84 22.29
C ALA A 45 16.87 -6.61 21.91
N LEU A 46 16.18 -5.74 22.67
CA LEU A 46 14.78 -5.41 22.41
C LEU A 46 14.59 -4.73 21.06
N ALA A 47 15.48 -3.81 20.67
CA ALA A 47 15.39 -3.11 19.39
C ALA A 47 15.63 -4.05 18.21
N THR A 48 16.50 -5.05 18.39
CA THR A 48 16.72 -6.11 17.40
C THR A 48 15.45 -6.93 17.19
N VAL A 49 14.80 -7.36 18.28
CA VAL A 49 13.54 -8.12 18.20
C VAL A 49 12.42 -7.26 17.60
N GLY A 50 12.31 -5.99 17.99
CA GLY A 50 11.34 -5.04 17.44
C GLY A 50 11.55 -4.80 15.94
N SER A 51 12.81 -4.65 15.50
CA SER A 51 13.17 -4.54 14.08
C SER A 51 12.74 -5.77 13.29
N ALA A 52 13.02 -6.97 13.81
CA ALA A 52 12.63 -8.22 13.17
C ALA A 52 11.11 -8.36 13.08
N TRP A 53 10.38 -8.02 14.14
CA TRP A 53 8.91 -8.08 14.16
C TRP A 53 8.27 -7.10 13.16
N THR A 54 8.76 -5.85 13.13
CA THR A 54 8.24 -4.82 12.22
C THR A 54 8.58 -5.12 10.76
N ALA A 55 9.77 -5.66 10.46
CA ALA A 55 10.12 -6.12 9.13
C ALA A 55 9.21 -7.28 8.66
N TYR A 56 8.91 -8.23 9.56
CA TYR A 56 7.94 -9.31 9.29
C TYR A 56 6.56 -8.74 8.95
N GLN A 57 6.05 -7.82 9.78
CA GLN A 57 4.73 -7.21 9.53
C GLN A 57 4.67 -6.40 8.24
N SER A 58 5.73 -5.63 7.91
CA SER A 58 5.82 -4.91 6.64
C SER A 58 5.72 -5.85 5.44
N THR A 59 6.44 -6.98 5.49
CA THR A 59 6.40 -8.01 4.44
C THR A 59 5.01 -8.64 4.32
N ARG A 60 4.33 -8.89 5.44
CA ARG A 60 2.96 -9.46 5.45
C ARG A 60 1.95 -8.52 4.80
N TRP A 61 2.01 -7.22 5.13
CA TRP A 61 1.15 -6.20 4.52
C TRP A 61 1.45 -6.00 3.02
N SER A 62 2.71 -6.09 2.61
CA SER A 62 3.11 -6.10 1.19
C SER A 62 2.53 -7.31 0.43
N GLY A 63 2.45 -8.47 1.08
CA GLY A 63 1.76 -9.65 0.52
C GLY A 63 0.26 -9.43 0.32
N GLU A 64 -0.43 -8.88 1.33
CA GLU A 64 -1.87 -8.56 1.22
C GLU A 64 -2.12 -7.49 0.15
N GLN A 65 -1.32 -6.42 0.13
CA GLN A 65 -1.33 -5.39 -0.92
C GLN A 65 -1.23 -6.03 -2.31
N SER A 66 -0.25 -6.91 -2.51
CA SER A 66 0.00 -7.55 -3.81
C SER A 66 -1.19 -8.41 -4.25
N PHE A 67 -1.81 -9.12 -3.31
CA PHE A 67 -3.03 -9.89 -3.57
C PHE A 67 -4.21 -9.01 -3.97
N GLN A 68 -4.45 -7.93 -3.22
CA GLN A 68 -5.54 -6.98 -3.47
C GLN A 68 -5.37 -6.28 -4.83
N TYR A 69 -4.15 -5.81 -5.16
CA TYR A 69 -3.86 -5.22 -6.46
C TYR A 69 -3.95 -6.23 -7.61
N SER A 70 -3.55 -7.48 -7.40
CA SER A 70 -3.72 -8.53 -8.41
C SER A 70 -5.20 -8.77 -8.74
N LYS A 71 -6.06 -8.83 -7.72
CA LYS A 71 -7.52 -8.92 -7.91
C LYS A 71 -8.09 -7.69 -8.62
N ALA A 72 -7.68 -6.49 -8.20
CA ALA A 72 -8.12 -5.25 -8.85
C ALA A 72 -7.76 -5.24 -10.34
N ASN A 73 -6.54 -5.66 -10.70
CA ASN A 73 -6.11 -5.70 -12.09
C ASN A 73 -6.83 -6.78 -12.91
N ALA A 74 -7.09 -7.95 -12.32
CA ALA A 74 -7.90 -8.99 -12.97
C ALA A 74 -9.32 -8.48 -13.29
N LEU A 75 -9.98 -7.85 -12.32
CA LEU A 75 -11.31 -7.27 -12.49
C LEU A 75 -11.33 -6.11 -13.50
N ARG A 76 -10.29 -5.25 -13.52
CA ARG A 76 -10.14 -4.23 -14.57
C ARG A 76 -10.02 -4.85 -15.95
N ALA A 77 -9.25 -5.93 -16.10
CA ALA A 77 -9.13 -6.62 -17.38
C ALA A 77 -10.48 -7.20 -17.84
N GLU A 78 -11.26 -7.79 -16.92
CA GLU A 78 -12.61 -8.27 -17.23
C GLU A 78 -13.59 -7.13 -17.56
N SER A 79 -13.52 -6.00 -16.84
CA SER A 79 -14.30 -4.81 -17.14
C SER A 79 -14.03 -4.28 -18.55
N VAL A 80 -12.75 -4.22 -18.95
CA VAL A 80 -12.35 -3.83 -20.30
C VAL A 80 -12.87 -4.82 -21.34
N ARG A 81 -12.77 -6.13 -21.08
CA ARG A 81 -13.35 -7.16 -21.99
C ARG A 81 -14.85 -6.95 -22.18
N ALA A 82 -15.60 -6.74 -21.10
CA ALA A 82 -17.04 -6.50 -21.16
C ALA A 82 -17.38 -5.17 -21.87
N SER A 83 -16.55 -4.13 -21.70
CA SER A 83 -16.71 -2.87 -22.43
C SER A 83 -16.47 -3.03 -23.93
N THR A 84 -15.47 -3.82 -24.32
CA THR A 84 -15.21 -4.13 -25.73
C THR A 84 -16.35 -4.95 -26.33
N GLU A 85 -16.87 -5.92 -25.59
CA GLU A 85 -18.05 -6.69 -25.99
C GLU A 85 -19.27 -5.78 -26.19
N MET A 86 -19.53 -4.86 -25.26
CA MET A 86 -20.58 -3.85 -25.40
C MET A 86 -20.38 -3.00 -26.67
N ALA A 87 -19.17 -2.51 -26.93
CA ALA A 87 -18.88 -1.71 -28.11
C ALA A 87 -19.14 -2.48 -29.42
N LEU A 88 -18.78 -3.77 -29.48
CA LEU A 88 -19.06 -4.64 -30.64
C LEU A 88 -20.57 -4.83 -30.85
N LEU A 89 -21.33 -5.01 -29.77
CA LEU A 89 -22.78 -5.18 -29.85
C LEU A 89 -23.48 -3.89 -30.28
N VAL A 90 -23.03 -2.74 -29.77
CA VAL A 90 -23.52 -1.42 -30.20
C VAL A 90 -23.21 -1.16 -31.68
N GLU A 91 -22.04 -1.55 -32.16
CA GLU A 91 -21.69 -1.45 -33.58
C GLU A 91 -22.59 -2.34 -34.45
N ILE A 92 -22.86 -3.58 -34.03
CA ILE A 92 -23.80 -4.47 -34.72
C ILE A 92 -25.19 -3.83 -34.77
N ASP A 93 -25.69 -3.34 -33.64
CA ASP A 93 -27.00 -2.69 -33.57
C ASP A 93 -27.06 -1.44 -34.47
N THR A 94 -26.00 -0.61 -34.46
CA THR A 94 -25.88 0.58 -35.31
C THR A 94 -25.87 0.24 -36.79
N SER A 95 -25.16 -0.82 -37.18
CA SER A 95 -25.09 -1.27 -38.58
C SER A 95 -26.43 -1.82 -39.09
N VAL A 96 -27.13 -2.62 -38.27
CA VAL A 96 -28.48 -3.13 -38.61
C VAL A 96 -29.49 -1.99 -38.63
N PHE A 97 -29.44 -1.06 -37.67
CA PHE A 97 -30.31 0.11 -37.63
C PHE A 97 -30.10 1.02 -38.84
N LYS A 98 -28.86 1.27 -39.25
CA LYS A 98 -28.56 2.03 -40.47
C LYS A 98 -29.18 1.37 -41.70
N SER A 99 -29.00 0.06 -41.83
CA SER A 99 -29.57 -0.70 -42.96
C SER A 99 -31.11 -0.69 -42.97
N TRP A 100 -31.73 -0.72 -41.78
CA TRP A 100 -33.18 -0.53 -41.60
C TRP A 100 -33.61 0.90 -41.98
N ALA A 101 -32.89 1.93 -41.54
CA ALA A 101 -33.19 3.32 -41.81
C ALA A 101 -33.10 3.64 -43.30
N ASP A 102 -32.09 3.11 -44.00
CA ASP A 102 -31.96 3.21 -45.46
C ASP A 102 -33.18 2.56 -46.15
N ALA A 103 -33.57 1.36 -45.72
CA ALA A 103 -34.75 0.66 -46.26
C ALA A 103 -36.08 1.39 -45.98
N TRP A 104 -36.19 2.01 -44.80
CA TRP A 104 -37.35 2.81 -44.43
C TRP A 104 -37.46 4.06 -45.32
N ASN A 105 -36.33 4.75 -45.58
CA ASN A 105 -36.27 5.89 -46.49
C ASN A 105 -36.58 5.49 -47.94
N ASP A 106 -36.18 4.29 -48.37
CA ASP A 106 -36.50 3.73 -49.69
C ASP A 106 -37.97 3.27 -49.82
N ASN A 107 -38.77 3.35 -48.75
CA ASN A 107 -40.13 2.77 -48.65
C ASN A 107 -40.17 1.26 -48.95
N ASP A 108 -39.09 0.52 -48.69
CA ASP A 108 -39.02 -0.93 -48.89
C ASP A 108 -39.47 -1.67 -47.63
N THR A 109 -40.78 -1.96 -47.55
CA THR A 109 -41.41 -2.68 -46.44
C THR A 109 -40.80 -4.08 -46.24
N ARG A 110 -40.36 -4.74 -47.31
CA ARG A 110 -39.78 -6.09 -47.21
C ARG A 110 -38.41 -6.04 -46.53
N ARG A 111 -37.58 -5.04 -46.84
CA ARG A 111 -36.26 -4.84 -46.22
C ARG A 111 -36.39 -4.36 -44.77
N THR A 112 -37.33 -3.48 -44.46
CA THR A 112 -37.56 -3.02 -43.06
C THR A 112 -37.98 -4.18 -42.16
N GLU A 113 -38.98 -4.98 -42.54
CA GLU A 113 -39.36 -6.19 -41.78
C GLU A 113 -38.22 -7.21 -41.65
N PHE A 114 -37.36 -7.31 -42.68
CA PHE A 114 -36.20 -8.19 -42.65
C PHE A 114 -35.19 -7.80 -41.56
N PHE A 115 -34.92 -6.50 -41.38
CA PHE A 115 -34.01 -6.00 -40.36
C PHE A 115 -34.67 -5.96 -38.97
N GLU A 116 -35.97 -5.63 -38.88
CA GLU A 116 -36.70 -5.62 -37.59
C GLU A 116 -36.68 -7.00 -36.91
N ARG A 117 -36.90 -8.07 -37.68
CA ARG A 117 -36.80 -9.45 -37.17
C ARG A 117 -35.40 -9.84 -36.71
N ARG A 118 -34.36 -9.08 -37.06
CA ARG A 118 -32.95 -9.32 -36.73
C ARG A 118 -32.41 -8.41 -35.64
N PHE A 119 -33.18 -7.43 -35.18
CA PHE A 119 -32.79 -6.64 -34.02
C PHE A 119 -32.59 -7.55 -32.82
N ARG A 120 -31.46 -7.35 -32.14
CA ARG A 120 -31.13 -8.06 -30.90
C ARG A 120 -32.20 -7.76 -29.85
N GLU A 121 -32.44 -8.72 -28.97
CA GLU A 121 -33.46 -8.59 -27.92
C GLU A 121 -33.22 -7.37 -27.02
N GLU A 122 -31.95 -7.02 -26.77
CA GLU A 122 -31.57 -5.85 -25.97
C GLU A 122 -31.81 -4.50 -26.68
N PHE A 123 -31.83 -4.49 -28.03
CA PHE A 123 -32.04 -3.28 -28.82
C PHE A 123 -33.53 -3.01 -29.07
N ARG A 124 -34.34 -4.07 -29.17
CA ARG A 124 -35.76 -3.98 -29.54
C ARG A 124 -36.59 -3.04 -28.65
N PRO A 125 -36.49 -3.07 -27.31
CA PRO A 125 -37.27 -2.16 -26.46
C PRO A 125 -36.96 -0.69 -26.73
N ALA A 126 -35.69 -0.35 -26.94
CA ALA A 126 -35.27 1.01 -27.26
C ALA A 126 -35.73 1.46 -28.65
N PHE A 127 -35.71 0.55 -29.63
CA PHE A 127 -36.22 0.82 -30.96
C PHE A 127 -37.74 1.02 -30.97
N GLU A 128 -38.49 0.16 -30.28
CA GLU A 128 -39.95 0.25 -30.17
C GLU A 128 -40.38 1.53 -29.44
N ALA A 129 -39.72 1.86 -28.32
CA ALA A 129 -39.95 3.09 -27.59
C ALA A 129 -39.67 4.32 -28.46
N TRP A 130 -38.55 4.34 -29.19
CA TRP A 130 -38.24 5.41 -30.12
C TRP A 130 -39.30 5.50 -31.23
N ARG A 131 -39.65 4.40 -31.90
CA ARG A 131 -40.68 4.40 -32.97
C ARG A 131 -42.05 4.87 -32.48
N ALA A 132 -42.43 4.56 -31.24
CA ALA A 132 -43.72 4.96 -30.67
C ALA A 132 -43.87 6.48 -30.47
N GLU A 133 -42.76 7.23 -30.44
CA GLU A 133 -42.80 8.71 -30.37
C GLU A 133 -43.11 9.38 -31.70
N SER A 134 -43.09 8.61 -32.80
CA SER A 134 -43.42 9.18 -34.10
C SER A 134 -44.90 9.54 -34.18
N THR A 135 -45.19 10.79 -34.56
CA THR A 135 -46.55 11.29 -34.74
C THR A 135 -47.11 10.98 -36.13
N ARG A 136 -46.25 10.63 -37.10
CA ARG A 136 -46.62 10.30 -38.48
C ARG A 136 -45.83 9.09 -38.99
N PRO A 137 -46.42 8.18 -39.78
CA PRO A 137 -45.74 6.95 -40.21
C PRO A 137 -44.41 7.16 -40.98
N ASP A 138 -44.30 8.30 -41.65
CA ASP A 138 -43.17 8.76 -42.48
C ASP A 138 -42.20 9.70 -41.76
N GLU A 139 -42.42 9.97 -40.47
CA GLU A 139 -41.57 10.85 -39.67
C GLU A 139 -40.67 10.05 -38.71
N ALA A 140 -39.39 10.36 -38.70
CA ALA A 140 -38.45 9.80 -37.73
C ALA A 140 -38.53 10.63 -36.43
N PRO A 141 -38.73 10.00 -35.27
CA PRO A 141 -38.64 10.69 -33.98
C PRO A 141 -37.24 11.29 -33.76
N GLU A 142 -37.16 12.35 -32.94
CA GLU A 142 -35.88 13.00 -32.65
C GLU A 142 -34.85 12.04 -32.02
N GLY A 143 -33.58 12.24 -32.38
CA GLY A 143 -32.46 11.44 -31.90
C GLY A 143 -32.41 10.04 -32.53
N THR A 144 -31.91 9.06 -31.78
CA THR A 144 -31.82 7.66 -32.22
C THR A 144 -32.24 6.73 -31.09
N PRO A 145 -32.57 5.45 -31.37
CA PRO A 145 -32.81 4.46 -30.33
C PRO A 145 -31.65 4.32 -29.33
N PHE A 146 -30.40 4.62 -29.75
CA PHE A 146 -29.20 4.49 -28.92
C PHE A 146 -29.08 5.52 -27.80
N THR A 147 -29.80 6.65 -27.89
CA THR A 147 -29.80 7.68 -26.84
C THR A 147 -30.88 7.45 -25.79
N ARG A 148 -31.65 6.36 -25.92
CA ARG A 148 -32.81 6.10 -25.08
C ARG A 148 -32.44 5.39 -23.78
N PRO A 149 -33.09 5.70 -22.65
CA PRO A 149 -32.87 5.00 -21.38
C PRO A 149 -33.17 3.50 -21.43
N GLU A 150 -33.92 3.03 -22.42
CA GLU A 150 -34.22 1.61 -22.60
C GLU A 150 -33.05 0.86 -23.24
N TYR A 151 -32.08 1.55 -23.85
CA TYR A 151 -30.94 0.91 -24.52
C TYR A 151 -29.79 0.64 -23.56
N HIS A 152 -29.84 -0.53 -22.90
CA HIS A 152 -28.82 -0.97 -21.95
C HIS A 152 -28.24 -2.35 -22.33
N PRO A 153 -27.17 -2.39 -23.14
CA PRO A 153 -26.49 -3.65 -23.43
C PRO A 153 -25.95 -4.29 -22.14
N ALA A 154 -26.25 -5.57 -21.90
CA ALA A 154 -25.87 -6.25 -20.66
C ALA A 154 -24.36 -6.20 -20.35
N PRO A 155 -23.44 -6.29 -21.34
CA PRO A 155 -22.01 -6.18 -21.06
C PRO A 155 -21.59 -4.80 -20.55
N GLY A 156 -22.36 -3.74 -20.83
CA GLY A 156 -22.12 -2.39 -20.30
C GLY A 156 -22.33 -2.30 -18.79
N THR A 157 -23.42 -2.89 -18.29
CA THR A 157 -23.69 -2.98 -16.84
C THR A 157 -22.63 -3.82 -16.14
N ARG A 158 -22.31 -4.99 -16.71
CA ARG A 158 -21.24 -5.87 -16.19
C ARG A 158 -19.89 -5.16 -16.14
N SER A 159 -19.53 -4.40 -17.17
CA SER A 159 -18.28 -3.63 -17.21
C SER A 159 -18.19 -2.64 -16.05
N LYS A 160 -19.28 -1.91 -15.77
CA LYS A 160 -19.36 -0.96 -14.64
C LYS A 160 -19.23 -1.66 -13.29
N GLU A 161 -19.98 -2.74 -13.07
CA GLU A 161 -19.91 -3.52 -11.82
C GLU A 161 -18.51 -4.07 -11.55
N LEU A 162 -17.84 -4.59 -12.59
CA LEU A 162 -16.46 -5.08 -12.49
C LEU A 162 -15.48 -3.93 -12.20
N ALA A 163 -15.67 -2.77 -12.81
CA ALA A 163 -14.85 -1.59 -12.55
C ALA A 163 -14.99 -1.10 -11.11
N GLU A 164 -16.21 -1.05 -10.58
CA GLU A 164 -16.48 -0.70 -9.18
C GLU A 164 -15.84 -1.69 -8.20
N GLN A 165 -15.98 -2.99 -8.47
CA GLN A 165 -15.30 -4.03 -7.69
C GLN A 165 -13.78 -3.84 -7.72
N ALA A 166 -13.21 -3.59 -8.90
CA ALA A 166 -11.79 -3.35 -9.04
C ALA A 166 -11.31 -2.15 -8.23
N THR A 167 -12.09 -1.06 -8.19
CA THR A 167 -11.80 0.11 -7.36
C THR A 167 -11.79 -0.22 -5.88
N ARG A 168 -12.76 -1.01 -5.38
CA ARG A 168 -12.78 -1.46 -3.98
C ARG A 168 -11.54 -2.27 -3.61
N PHE A 169 -11.14 -3.22 -4.46
CA PHE A 169 -9.92 -4.01 -4.26
C PHE A 169 -8.66 -3.14 -4.29
N PHE A 170 -8.62 -2.16 -5.19
CA PHE A 170 -7.50 -1.23 -5.29
C PHE A 170 -7.37 -0.35 -4.03
N GLU A 171 -8.48 0.16 -3.51
CA GLU A 171 -8.49 0.94 -2.28
C GLU A 171 -8.07 0.12 -1.06
N SER A 172 -8.51 -1.14 -0.96
CA SER A 172 -8.05 -2.07 0.07
C SER A 172 -6.54 -2.37 -0.06
N GLY A 173 -6.04 -2.52 -1.29
CA GLY A 173 -4.61 -2.63 -1.57
C GLY A 173 -3.83 -1.40 -1.09
N ARG A 174 -4.36 -0.20 -1.30
CA ARG A 174 -3.74 1.06 -0.85
C ARG A 174 -3.67 1.17 0.68
N GLN A 175 -4.73 0.76 1.38
CA GLN A 175 -4.71 0.69 2.85
C GLN A 175 -3.65 -0.31 3.34
N SER A 176 -3.53 -1.45 2.66
CA SER A 176 -2.51 -2.46 2.97
C SER A 176 -1.09 -1.94 2.76
N THR A 177 -0.85 -1.18 1.68
CA THR A 177 0.42 -0.46 1.46
C THR A 177 0.75 0.45 2.62
N GLN A 178 -0.19 1.32 3.02
CA GLN A 178 0.04 2.28 4.10
C GLN A 178 0.40 1.57 5.41
N ASN A 179 -0.26 0.45 5.72
CA ASN A 179 0.06 -0.34 6.89
C ASN A 179 1.49 -0.90 6.82
N GLY A 180 1.89 -1.46 5.67
CA GLY A 180 3.25 -1.95 5.45
C GLY A 180 4.30 -0.85 5.60
N ASP A 181 4.07 0.32 5.01
CA ASP A 181 4.95 1.48 5.11
C ASP A 181 5.11 1.97 6.55
N ASN A 182 4.03 1.98 7.33
CA ASN A 182 4.07 2.34 8.75
C ASN A 182 4.95 1.37 9.56
N PHE A 183 4.94 0.07 9.23
CA PHE A 183 5.87 -0.90 9.84
C PHE A 183 7.31 -0.69 9.38
N THR A 184 7.53 -0.36 8.10
CA THR A 184 8.87 0.01 7.59
C THR A 184 9.43 1.22 8.33
N PHE A 185 8.60 2.21 8.67
CA PHE A 185 9.01 3.34 9.51
C PHE A 185 9.44 2.90 10.92
N CYS A 186 8.76 1.91 11.53
CA CYS A 186 9.17 1.36 12.82
C CYS A 186 10.56 0.70 12.75
N VAL A 187 10.89 0.02 11.65
CA VAL A 187 12.24 -0.55 11.44
C VAL A 187 13.31 0.55 11.52
N VAL A 188 13.06 1.71 10.91
CA VAL A 188 13.98 2.86 10.96
C VAL A 188 14.12 3.42 12.38
N LEU A 189 13.01 3.48 13.14
CA LEU A 189 13.05 3.89 14.55
C LEU A 189 13.89 2.92 15.39
N PHE A 190 13.67 1.61 15.26
CA PHE A 190 14.45 0.62 16.00
C PHE A 190 15.92 0.57 15.56
N ALA A 191 16.22 0.79 14.28
CA ALA A 191 17.60 0.96 13.80
C ALA A 191 18.29 2.17 14.45
N SER A 192 17.55 3.27 14.66
CA SER A 192 18.06 4.45 15.36
C SER A 192 18.32 4.15 16.85
N VAL A 193 17.44 3.39 17.50
CA VAL A 193 17.65 2.91 18.87
C VAL A 193 18.90 2.03 18.96
N LEU A 194 19.05 1.07 18.05
CA LEU A 194 20.24 0.23 17.93
C LEU A 194 21.52 1.06 17.80
N PHE A 195 21.49 2.09 16.96
CA PHE A 195 22.62 2.99 16.78
C PHE A 195 22.97 3.74 18.06
N PHE A 196 22.02 4.43 18.69
CA PHE A 196 22.31 5.25 19.87
C PHE A 196 22.71 4.41 21.09
N ALA A 197 22.04 3.27 21.32
CA ALA A 197 22.42 2.33 22.37
C ALA A 197 23.77 1.65 22.10
N GLY A 198 24.10 1.39 20.83
CA GLY A 198 25.40 0.83 20.43
C GLY A 198 26.55 1.83 20.55
N VAL A 199 26.31 3.12 20.27
CA VAL A 199 27.31 4.18 20.43
C VAL A 199 27.52 4.51 21.91
N SER A 200 26.47 4.48 22.74
CA SER A 200 26.60 4.83 24.16
C SER A 200 27.58 3.93 24.92
N THR A 201 27.75 2.67 24.52
CA THR A 201 28.69 1.72 25.16
C THR A 201 30.16 2.02 24.87
N LYS A 202 30.48 2.82 23.85
CA LYS A 202 31.88 3.13 23.46
C LYS A 202 32.37 4.48 23.98
N LEU A 203 31.52 5.26 24.66
CA LEU A 203 31.86 6.61 25.09
C LEU A 203 32.52 6.62 26.47
N LEU A 204 33.71 7.21 26.54
CA LEU A 204 34.47 7.40 27.77
C LEU A 204 33.87 8.50 28.68
N HIS A 205 33.13 9.46 28.11
CA HIS A 205 32.58 10.58 28.86
C HIS A 205 31.17 10.23 29.40
N PRO A 206 30.97 10.16 30.75
CA PRO A 206 29.73 9.64 31.34
C PRO A 206 28.48 10.42 30.95
N SER A 207 28.56 11.75 30.84
CA SER A 207 27.43 12.59 30.48
C SER A 207 26.93 12.35 29.05
N LEU A 208 27.84 12.09 28.10
CA LEU A 208 27.47 11.81 26.71
C LEU A 208 26.83 10.42 26.59
N ASN A 209 27.37 9.43 27.32
CA ASN A 209 26.79 8.10 27.42
C ASN A 209 25.34 8.16 27.93
N ILE A 210 25.11 8.83 29.07
CA ILE A 210 23.78 8.97 29.66
C ILE A 210 22.81 9.68 28.71
N SER A 211 23.24 10.75 28.03
CA SER A 211 22.38 11.49 27.09
C SER A 211 21.96 10.63 25.89
N LEU A 212 22.89 9.87 25.30
CA LEU A 212 22.56 8.98 24.18
C LEU A 212 21.67 7.81 24.62
N LEU A 213 21.94 7.24 25.79
CA LEU A 213 21.13 6.15 26.33
C LEU A 213 19.71 6.62 26.67
N ALA A 214 19.57 7.83 27.23
CA ALA A 214 18.27 8.45 27.48
C ALA A 214 17.49 8.67 26.17
N LEU A 215 18.16 9.20 25.13
CA LEU A 215 17.57 9.37 23.81
C LEU A 215 17.13 8.03 23.19
N ALA A 216 17.99 7.01 23.24
CA ALA A 216 17.67 5.66 22.77
C ALA A 216 16.46 5.08 23.51
N THR A 217 16.37 5.31 24.82
CA THR A 217 15.23 4.86 25.65
C THR A 217 13.93 5.56 25.24
N VAL A 218 13.95 6.87 25.04
CA VAL A 218 12.77 7.61 24.58
C VAL A 218 12.33 7.13 23.20
N MET A 219 13.27 6.97 22.27
CA MET A 219 12.97 6.44 20.93
C MET A 219 12.42 5.01 20.98
N MET A 220 12.95 4.16 21.87
CA MET A 220 12.44 2.80 22.10
C MET A 220 10.98 2.81 22.52
N VAL A 221 10.63 3.66 23.49
CA VAL A 221 9.25 3.76 23.98
C VAL A 221 8.34 4.26 22.86
N VAL A 222 8.73 5.31 22.13
CA VAL A 222 7.95 5.84 21.00
C VAL A 222 7.77 4.79 19.90
N ALA A 223 8.85 4.11 19.49
CA ALA A 223 8.81 3.07 18.48
C ALA A 223 7.89 1.91 18.87
N THR A 224 7.97 1.48 20.13
CA THR A 224 7.15 0.40 20.67
C THR A 224 5.67 0.79 20.73
N LEU A 225 5.36 1.98 21.26
CA LEU A 225 3.98 2.49 21.31
C LEU A 225 3.38 2.66 19.91
N TYR A 226 4.15 3.22 18.98
CA TYR A 226 3.71 3.37 17.59
C TYR A 226 3.52 2.01 16.91
N MET A 227 4.45 1.08 17.08
CA MET A 227 4.32 -0.28 16.55
C MET A 227 3.03 -0.95 17.04
N PHE A 228 2.72 -0.87 18.33
CA PHE A 228 1.51 -1.49 18.89
C PHE A 228 0.21 -0.77 18.56
N SER A 229 0.25 0.50 18.12
CA SER A 229 -0.95 1.20 17.63
C SER A 229 -1.32 0.82 16.18
N LEU A 230 -0.37 0.25 15.42
CA LEU A 230 -0.60 -0.22 14.06
C LEU A 230 -1.35 -1.57 14.01
N PRO A 231 -2.12 -1.82 12.93
CA PRO A 231 -2.87 -3.07 12.79
C PRO A 231 -1.92 -4.27 12.60
N GLN A 232 -1.88 -5.14 13.62
CA GLN A 232 -1.05 -6.34 13.63
C GLN A 232 -1.71 -7.46 12.82
N ASN A 233 -0.97 -8.08 11.89
CA ASN A 233 -1.43 -9.23 11.12
C ASN A 233 -0.78 -10.52 11.66
N ILE A 234 -1.38 -11.11 12.68
CA ILE A 234 -0.80 -12.23 13.46
C ILE A 234 -0.96 -13.60 12.77
N GLY A 235 -1.33 -13.65 11.48
CA GLY A 235 -1.34 -14.89 10.68
C GLY A 235 -2.44 -15.91 11.03
N PHE A 236 -3.00 -15.90 12.25
CA PHE A 236 -4.19 -16.67 12.60
C PHE A 236 -5.43 -16.01 11.99
N ARG A 237 -5.71 -16.30 10.71
CA ARG A 237 -7.07 -16.19 10.21
C ARG A 237 -7.86 -17.35 10.82
N ILE A 238 -8.59 -17.09 11.90
CA ILE A 238 -9.72 -17.94 12.28
C ILE A 238 -10.76 -17.71 11.17
N GLN A 239 -10.70 -18.56 10.14
CA GLN A 239 -11.80 -18.74 9.21
C GLN A 239 -12.70 -19.85 9.72
#